data_AF-L1L0U3-F1
#
_entry.id   AF-L1L0U3-F1
#
_cell.length_a   1.000
_cell.length_b   1.000
_cell.length_c   1.000
_cell.angle_alpha   90.00
_cell.angle_beta   90.00
_cell.angle_gamma   90.00
#
_symmetry.space_group_name_H-M   'P 1'
#
loop_
_entity.id
_entity.type
_entity.pdbx_description
1 polymer ?
#
loop_
_entity_poly.entity_id
_entity_poly.type
_entity_poly.pdbx_seq_one_letter_code
_entity_poly.pdbx_strand_id
1 'polypeptide(L)'
;MKFQSKLSPEKRAELADLVIAGTKTVLELSVEYEVPRRTVNGWVHKRKQQLGIPGSTHGGDRTLPPAALRRVAKEKEGRVAAERRAESYRSELEDTKTQLERLVETLNGMQITLEYYMGQRPLAGELPRVS
;
A
#
# COMPACT_ATOMS: atom_id res chain seq x y z
N MET A 1 8.63 -14.17 -44.04
CA MET A 1 8.17 -14.47 -42.66
C MET A 1 6.87 -13.71 -42.38
N LYS A 2 5.76 -14.41 -42.17
CA LYS A 2 4.46 -13.81 -41.82
C LYS A 2 4.36 -13.71 -40.29
N PHE A 3 4.57 -12.53 -39.72
CA PHE A 3 4.41 -12.32 -38.28
C PHE A 3 2.92 -12.29 -37.94
N GLN A 4 2.45 -13.30 -37.18
CA GLN A 4 1.06 -13.40 -36.77
C GLN A 4 0.75 -12.38 -35.67
N SER A 5 -0.01 -11.34 -36.02
CA SER A 5 -0.54 -10.33 -35.08
C SER A 5 -1.66 -10.85 -34.15
N LYS A 6 -1.52 -12.08 -33.62
CA LYS A 6 -2.57 -12.77 -32.83
C LYS A 6 -2.75 -12.27 -31.39
N LEU A 7 -1.87 -11.42 -30.89
CA LEU A 7 -1.97 -10.92 -29.52
C LEU A 7 -3.07 -9.85 -29.43
N SER A 8 -4.01 -10.02 -28.51
CA SER A 8 -5.05 -9.04 -28.22
C SER A 8 -4.43 -7.72 -27.70
N PRO A 9 -5.12 -6.57 -27.84
CA PRO A 9 -4.66 -5.30 -27.29
C PRO A 9 -4.36 -5.36 -25.79
N GLU A 10 -5.17 -6.09 -25.04
CA GLU A 10 -4.99 -6.32 -23.59
C GLU A 10 -3.70 -7.08 -23.31
N LYS A 11 -3.45 -8.16 -24.06
CA LYS A 11 -2.22 -8.94 -23.86
C LYS A 11 -0.97 -8.12 -24.17
N ARG A 12 -1.03 -7.25 -25.18
CA ARG A 12 0.07 -6.32 -25.49
C ARG A 12 0.30 -5.31 -24.36
N ALA A 13 -0.75 -4.86 -23.69
CA ALA A 13 -0.66 -3.96 -22.55
C ALA A 13 -0.03 -4.65 -21.33
N GLU A 14 -0.44 -5.89 -21.02
CA GLU A 14 0.19 -6.69 -19.95
C GLU A 14 1.68 -6.91 -20.21
N LEU A 15 2.04 -7.29 -21.44
CA LEU A 15 3.43 -7.51 -21.83
C LEU A 15 4.25 -6.22 -21.75
N ALA A 16 3.66 -5.08 -22.12
CA ALA A 16 4.28 -3.77 -21.95
C ALA A 16 4.47 -3.42 -20.47
N ASP A 17 3.51 -3.74 -19.61
CA ASP A 17 3.61 -3.52 -18.15
C ASP A 17 4.77 -4.32 -17.53
N LEU A 18 4.99 -5.56 -17.99
CA LEU A 18 6.15 -6.37 -17.55
C LEU A 18 7.49 -5.73 -17.91
N VAL A 19 7.60 -5.07 -19.07
CA VAL A 19 8.81 -4.35 -19.47
C VAL A 19 8.97 -3.04 -18.69
N ILE A 20 7.88 -2.30 -18.48
CA ILE A 20 7.90 -1.05 -17.71
C ILE A 20 8.27 -1.33 -16.24
N ALA A 21 7.78 -2.43 -15.68
CA ALA A 21 8.13 -2.89 -14.34
C ALA A 21 9.57 -3.42 -14.22
N GLY A 22 10.25 -3.68 -15.34
CA GLY A 22 11.61 -4.23 -15.39
C GLY A 22 11.68 -5.74 -15.12
N THR A 23 10.54 -6.44 -15.11
CA THR A 23 10.45 -7.89 -14.88
C THR A 23 10.89 -8.71 -16.09
N LYS A 24 10.64 -8.19 -17.30
CA LYS A 24 11.10 -8.79 -18.56
C LYS A 24 11.74 -7.75 -19.46
N THR A 25 12.71 -8.16 -20.28
CA THR A 25 13.32 -7.28 -21.26
C THR A 25 12.58 -7.30 -22.61
N VAL A 26 12.74 -6.24 -23.39
CA VAL A 26 12.24 -6.17 -24.78
C VAL A 26 12.80 -7.31 -25.63
N LEU A 27 14.02 -7.75 -25.35
CA LEU A 27 14.66 -8.87 -26.02
C LEU A 27 13.97 -10.19 -25.68
N GLU A 28 13.74 -10.48 -24.41
CA GLU A 28 13.05 -11.70 -23.96
C GLU A 28 11.67 -11.81 -24.59
N LEU A 29 10.88 -10.75 -24.55
CA LEU A 29 9.55 -10.74 -25.16
C LEU A 29 9.58 -10.87 -26.69
N SER A 30 10.59 -10.31 -27.33
CA SER A 30 10.76 -10.41 -28.78
C SER A 30 11.05 -11.85 -29.22
N VAL A 31 11.83 -12.58 -28.42
CA VAL A 31 12.15 -13.99 -28.68
C VAL A 31 10.96 -14.89 -28.32
N GLU A 32 10.37 -14.72 -27.14
CA GLU A 32 9.29 -15.56 -26.61
C GLU A 32 8.02 -15.50 -27.46
N TYR A 33 7.68 -14.31 -27.97
CA TYR A 33 6.48 -14.10 -28.77
C TYR A 33 6.78 -14.01 -30.28
N GLU A 34 8.03 -14.26 -30.68
CA GLU A 34 8.51 -14.16 -32.07
C GLU A 34 8.09 -12.85 -32.74
N VAL A 35 8.14 -11.74 -32.01
CA VAL A 35 7.71 -10.42 -32.49
C VAL A 35 8.94 -9.51 -32.59
N PRO A 36 9.07 -8.67 -33.63
CA PRO A 36 10.19 -7.74 -33.73
C PRO A 36 10.29 -6.82 -32.49
N ARG A 37 11.51 -6.60 -31.99
CA ARG A 37 11.79 -5.69 -30.86
C ARG A 37 11.14 -4.30 -31.04
N ARG A 38 11.09 -3.80 -32.28
CA ARG A 38 10.43 -2.53 -32.63
C ARG A 38 8.94 -2.53 -32.26
N THR A 39 8.25 -3.64 -32.46
CA THR A 39 6.83 -3.80 -32.15
C THR A 39 6.60 -3.84 -30.64
N VAL A 40 7.45 -4.56 -29.90
CA VAL A 40 7.42 -4.60 -28.42
C VAL A 40 7.68 -3.19 -27.85
N ASN A 41 8.67 -2.47 -28.37
CA ASN A 41 8.91 -1.07 -28.02
C ASN A 41 7.70 -0.17 -28.31
N GLY A 42 6.98 -0.41 -29.41
CA GLY A 42 5.73 0.28 -29.73
C GLY A 42 4.64 0.04 -28.68
N TRP A 43 4.51 -1.18 -28.16
CA TRP A 43 3.56 -1.50 -27.07
C TRP A 43 3.93 -0.78 -25.78
N VAL A 44 5.21 -0.82 -25.40
CA VAL A 44 5.74 -0.13 -24.21
C VAL A 44 5.52 1.38 -24.30
N HIS A 45 5.81 1.98 -25.45
CA HIS A 45 5.60 3.41 -25.66
C HIS A 45 4.13 3.80 -25.54
N LYS A 46 3.23 3.07 -26.20
CA LYS A 46 1.78 3.32 -26.12
C LYS A 46 1.26 3.15 -24.69
N ARG A 47 1.76 2.17 -23.95
CA ARG A 47 1.37 1.93 -22.56
C ARG A 47 1.88 3.02 -21.61
N LYS A 48 3.13 3.50 -21.79
CA LYS A 48 3.67 4.64 -21.05
C LYS A 48 2.84 5.91 -21.25
N GLN A 49 2.42 6.19 -22.49
CA GLN A 49 1.54 7.32 -22.80
C GLN A 49 0.18 7.20 -22.10
N GLN A 50 -0.44 6.00 -22.10
CA GLN A 50 -1.71 5.77 -21.38
C GLN A 50 -1.59 5.96 -19.87
N LEU A 51 -0.43 5.63 -19.30
CA LEU A 51 -0.14 5.78 -17.87
C LEU A 51 0.39 7.18 -17.49
N GLY A 52 0.52 8.11 -18.46
CA GLY A 52 1.06 9.45 -18.22
C GLY A 52 2.55 9.47 -17.85
N ILE A 53 3.29 8.40 -18.14
CA ILE A 53 4.73 8.31 -17.88
C ILE A 53 5.46 9.02 -19.03
N PRO A 54 6.28 10.06 -18.78
CA PRO A 54 7.03 10.72 -19.84
C PRO A 54 7.96 9.71 -20.52
N GLY A 55 7.69 9.41 -21.79
CA GLY A 55 8.53 8.52 -22.59
C GLY A 55 9.74 9.26 -23.15
N SER A 56 10.92 8.64 -23.15
CA SER A 56 12.04 9.17 -23.92
C SER A 56 11.74 9.02 -25.42
N THR A 57 11.92 10.10 -26.18
CA THR A 57 11.51 10.21 -27.59
C THR A 57 12.45 9.47 -28.56
N HIS A 58 13.58 8.94 -28.06
CA HIS A 58 14.60 8.31 -28.89
C HIS A 58 14.69 6.83 -28.52
N GLY A 59 14.72 5.96 -29.55
CA GLY A 59 14.68 4.51 -29.49
C GLY A 59 15.87 3.89 -28.75
N GLY A 60 15.85 4.07 -27.44
CA GLY A 60 16.87 3.70 -26.48
C GLY A 60 16.31 3.99 -25.10
N ASP A 61 15.18 3.37 -24.76
CA ASP A 61 14.90 3.05 -23.36
C ASP A 61 16.02 2.11 -22.92
N ARG A 62 17.18 2.70 -22.61
CA ARG A 62 18.11 2.13 -21.66
C ARG A 62 17.23 1.86 -20.45
N THR A 63 16.96 0.58 -20.23
CA THR A 63 16.67 0.04 -18.90
C THR A 63 17.36 0.95 -17.89
N LEU A 64 16.57 1.52 -16.98
CA LEU A 64 17.09 2.38 -15.89
C LEU A 64 18.42 1.79 -15.43
N PRO A 65 19.52 2.57 -15.40
CA PRO A 65 20.82 2.04 -15.05
C PRO A 65 20.67 1.21 -13.77
N PRO A 66 21.32 0.04 -13.62
CA PRO A 66 21.07 -0.86 -12.50
C PRO A 66 21.06 -0.18 -11.12
N ALA A 67 21.81 0.91 -10.96
CA ALA A 67 21.79 1.77 -9.78
C ALA A 67 20.43 2.46 -9.51
N ALA A 68 19.75 2.96 -10.55
CA ALA A 68 18.43 3.58 -10.44
C ALA A 68 17.33 2.55 -10.15
N LEU A 69 17.40 1.35 -10.74
CA LEU A 69 16.49 0.25 -10.39
C LEU A 69 16.67 -0.18 -8.91
N ARG A 70 17.91 -0.26 -8.43
CA ARG A 70 18.19 -0.54 -7.01
C ARG A 70 17.68 0.55 -6.08
N ARG A 71 17.74 1.83 -6.48
CA ARG A 71 17.18 2.94 -5.70
C ARG A 71 15.66 2.83 -5.59
N VAL A 72 14.97 2.57 -6.70
CA VAL A 72 13.50 2.39 -6.71
C VAL A 72 13.09 1.15 -5.91
N ALA A 73 13.82 0.04 -6.02
CA ALA A 73 13.58 -1.15 -5.22
C ALA A 73 13.74 -0.88 -3.71
N LYS A 74 14.85 -0.22 -3.32
CA LYS A 74 15.11 0.17 -1.93
C LYS A 74 14.06 1.15 -1.38
N GLU A 75 13.58 2.07 -2.20
CA GLU A 75 12.54 3.03 -1.82
C GLU A 75 11.19 2.33 -1.62
N LYS A 76 10.83 1.39 -2.50
CA LYS A 76 9.62 0.56 -2.33
C LYS A 76 9.69 -0.31 -1.08
N GLU A 77 10.83 -0.96 -0.82
CA GLU A 77 11.06 -1.74 0.39
C GLU A 77 10.96 -0.87 1.65
N GLY A 78 11.58 0.32 1.62
CA GLY A 78 11.50 1.29 2.71
C GLY A 78 10.08 1.76 2.99
N ARG A 79 9.28 1.99 1.95
CA ARG A 79 7.87 2.36 2.07
C ARG A 79 7.03 1.24 2.68
N VAL A 80 7.19 -0.01 2.23
CA VAL A 80 6.49 -1.17 2.82
C VAL A 80 6.87 -1.35 4.29
N ALA A 81 8.16 -1.18 4.64
CA ALA A 81 8.62 -1.26 6.02
C ALA A 81 8.11 -0.08 6.89
N ALA A 82 7.89 1.10 6.31
CA ALA A 82 7.28 2.23 6.99
C ALA A 82 5.77 2.01 7.20
N GLU A 83 5.05 1.51 6.19
CA GLU A 83 3.63 1.18 6.27
C GLU A 83 3.37 0.09 7.32
N ARG A 84 4.18 -0.98 7.36
CA ARG A 84 4.09 -2.02 8.40
C ARG A 84 4.32 -1.48 9.81
N ARG A 85 5.29 -0.57 9.99
CA ARG A 85 5.52 0.08 11.29
C ARG A 85 4.36 0.98 11.68
N ALA A 86 3.80 1.73 10.74
CA ALA A 86 2.64 2.57 10.98
C ALA A 86 1.41 1.74 11.38
N GLU A 87 1.22 0.57 10.77
CA GLU A 87 0.15 -0.35 11.12
C GLU A 87 0.33 -0.97 12.51
N SER A 88 1.56 -1.37 12.86
CA SER A 88 1.90 -1.81 14.23
C SER A 88 1.59 -0.74 15.27
N TYR A 89 2.03 0.50 15.03
CA TYR A 89 1.76 1.61 15.96
C TYR A 89 0.29 1.95 16.08
N ARG A 90 -0.51 1.79 15.01
CA ARG A 90 -1.96 1.97 15.09
C ARG A 90 -2.62 0.88 15.95
N SER A 91 -2.18 -0.37 15.81
CA SER A 91 -2.67 -1.46 16.66
C SER A 91 -2.34 -1.22 18.13
N GLU A 92 -1.08 -0.86 18.44
CA GLU A 92 -0.65 -0.56 19.80
C GLU A 92 -1.39 0.66 20.39
N LEU A 93 -1.67 1.68 19.57
CA LEU A 93 -2.46 2.83 19.98
C LEU A 93 -3.91 2.45 20.33
N GLU A 94 -4.53 1.56 19.57
CA GLU A 94 -5.89 1.12 19.84
C GLU A 94 -5.97 0.25 21.11
N ASP A 95 -4.99 -0.63 21.30
CA ASP A 95 -4.88 -1.44 22.53
C ASP A 95 -4.69 -0.56 23.77
N THR A 96 -3.80 0.42 23.69
CA THR A 96 -3.54 1.35 24.81
C THR A 96 -4.74 2.25 25.10
N LYS A 97 -5.47 2.70 24.07
CA LYS A 97 -6.72 3.44 24.24
C LYS A 97 -7.79 2.59 24.93
N THR A 98 -7.95 1.33 24.53
CA THR A 98 -8.89 0.40 25.17
C THR A 98 -8.52 0.16 26.64
N GLN A 99 -7.24 0.05 26.96
CA GLN A 99 -6.78 -0.07 28.35
C GLN A 99 -7.08 1.19 29.15
N LEU A 100 -6.86 2.37 28.57
CA LEU A 100 -7.17 3.64 29.21
C LEU A 100 -8.67 3.78 29.51
N GLU A 101 -9.54 3.45 28.56
CA GLU A 101 -11.00 3.50 28.73
C GLU A 101 -11.43 2.60 29.91
N ARG A 102 -10.92 1.37 29.99
CA ARG A 102 -11.19 0.46 31.11
C ARG A 102 -10.70 1.01 32.46
N LEU A 103 -9.52 1.63 32.49
CA LEU A 103 -9.00 2.25 33.72
C LEU A 103 -9.86 3.44 34.15
N VAL A 104 -10.30 4.28 33.22
CA VAL A 104 -11.19 5.41 33.49
C VAL A 104 -12.54 4.91 34.04
N GLU A 105 -13.13 3.89 33.42
CA GLU A 105 -14.35 3.26 33.93
C GLU A 105 -14.18 2.70 35.34
N THR A 106 -13.06 2.04 35.60
CA THR A 106 -12.73 1.47 36.92
C THR A 106 -12.59 2.58 37.97
N LEU A 107 -11.85 3.64 37.66
CA LEU A 107 -11.66 4.79 38.55
C LEU A 107 -13.00 5.50 38.83
N ASN A 108 -13.84 5.68 37.82
CA ASN A 108 -15.16 6.26 37.98
C ASN A 108 -16.04 5.38 38.89
N GLY A 109 -16.02 4.06 38.72
CA GLY A 109 -16.71 3.12 39.59
C GLY A 109 -16.23 3.19 41.05
N MET A 110 -14.90 3.26 41.25
CA MET A 110 -14.31 3.43 42.59
C MET A 110 -14.71 4.77 43.22
N GLN A 111 -14.69 5.86 42.45
CA GLN A 111 -15.11 7.17 42.92
C GLN A 111 -16.58 7.17 43.36
N ILE A 112 -17.49 6.65 42.54
CA ILE A 112 -18.91 6.52 42.88
C ILE A 112 -19.09 5.71 44.16
N THR A 113 -18.33 4.63 44.31
CA THR A 113 -18.39 3.75 45.49
C THR A 113 -17.92 4.49 46.75
N LEU A 114 -16.84 5.26 46.66
CA LEU A 114 -16.34 6.10 47.76
C LEU A 114 -17.35 7.19 48.13
N GLU A 115 -17.89 7.92 47.14
CA GLU A 115 -18.92 8.94 47.35
C GLU A 115 -20.15 8.36 48.06
N TYR A 116 -20.54 7.12 47.74
CA TYR A 116 -21.62 6.42 48.43
C TYR A 116 -21.30 6.15 49.90
N TYR A 117 -20.14 5.56 50.19
CA TYR A 117 -19.74 5.29 51.58
C TYR A 117 -19.54 6.56 52.41
N MET A 118 -19.18 7.67 51.76
CA MET A 118 -19.08 8.99 52.40
C MET A 118 -20.44 9.69 52.55
N GLY A 119 -21.53 9.10 52.05
CA GLY A 119 -22.87 9.69 52.06
C GLY A 119 -23.04 10.90 51.13
N GLN A 120 -22.09 11.12 50.21
CA GLN A 120 -22.08 12.23 49.27
C GLN A 120 -22.92 11.94 48.02
N ARG A 121 -23.17 10.66 47.71
CA ARG A 121 -23.96 10.24 46.56
C ARG A 121 -24.75 8.96 46.84
N PRO A 122 -26.09 8.94 46.70
CA PRO A 122 -26.85 7.69 46.78
C PRO A 122 -26.54 6.80 45.55
N LEU A 123 -26.55 5.47 45.73
CA LEU A 123 -26.44 4.53 44.62
C LEU A 123 -27.64 4.68 43.69
N ALA A 124 -27.45 4.43 42.39
CA ALA A 124 -28.52 4.50 41.41
C ALA A 124 -29.67 3.55 41.81
N GLY A 125 -30.80 4.11 42.23
CA GLY A 125 -31.98 3.36 42.70
C GLY A 125 -32.26 3.45 44.20
N GLU A 126 -31.37 4.01 45.01
CA GLU A 126 -31.63 4.29 46.43
C GLU A 126 -32.13 5.73 46.63
N LEU A 127 -33.17 5.90 47.46
CA LEU A 127 -33.60 7.22 47.91
C LEU A 127 -32.51 7.84 48.79
N PRO A 128 -32.27 9.17 48.72
CA PRO A 128 -31.29 9.83 49.56
C PRO A 128 -31.60 9.57 51.04
N ARG A 129 -30.60 9.13 51.80
CA ARG A 129 -30.74 8.93 53.24
C ARG A 129 -30.92 10.30 53.90
N VAL A 130 -32.17 10.61 54.22
CA VAL A 130 -32.53 11.81 54.98
C VAL A 130 -32.00 11.63 56.42
N SER A 131 -31.18 12.57 56.87
CA SER A 131 -30.76 12.67 58.29
C SER A 131 -31.84 13.34 59.11
#